data_AF-A0A0H5SDS6-F1
#
_entry.id   AF-A0A0H5SDS6-F1
#
_cell.length_a   1.000
_cell.length_b   1.000
_cell.length_c   1.000
_cell.angle_alpha   90.00
_cell.angle_beta   90.00
_cell.angle_gamma   90.00
#
_symmetry.space_group_name_H-M   'P 1'
#
loop_
_entity.id
_entity.type
_entity.pdbx_description
1 polymer ?
#
loop_
_entity_poly.entity_id
_entity_poly.type
_entity_poly.pdbx_seq_one_letter_code
_entity_poly.pdbx_strand_id
1 'polypeptide(L)'
;MVDVSYESLLDVCVAAAMTSIKNMNYNQVGELLNNGAEKKIDDIIDNISQVRTLPTEREMGLVQNKSLAEWNLSQEPKIEEAKRQLRSTYEEAVKIKEEVMELKEKLNSLSEERSLDTSSALLQAAAQSADDESEV
;
A
#
# COMPACT_ATOMS: atom_id res chain seq x y z
N MET A 1 20.52 2.83 7.97
CA MET A 1 21.35 3.56 6.99
C MET A 1 21.05 5.06 7.13
N VAL A 2 21.49 5.68 8.24
CA VAL A 2 21.29 7.12 8.52
C VAL A 2 22.55 7.74 9.17
N ASP A 3 23.41 6.95 9.83
CA ASP A 3 24.60 7.49 10.55
C ASP A 3 25.68 8.14 9.68
N VAL A 4 25.81 7.77 8.40
CA VAL A 4 26.89 8.32 7.54
C VAL A 4 26.61 9.77 7.13
N SER A 5 25.39 10.29 7.32
CA SER A 5 25.01 11.64 6.87
C SER A 5 25.29 12.73 7.91
N TYR A 6 25.20 12.44 9.21
CA TYR A 6 25.29 13.48 10.25
C TYR A 6 26.74 13.81 10.59
N GLU A 7 27.59 12.80 10.76
CA GLU A 7 29.03 12.97 10.98
C GLU A 7 29.69 13.73 9.83
N SER A 8 29.30 13.41 8.58
CA SER A 8 29.76 14.15 7.39
C SER A 8 29.30 15.62 7.40
N LEU A 9 28.06 15.90 7.80
CA LEU A 9 27.55 17.27 7.92
C LEU A 9 28.27 18.05 9.03
N LEU A 10 28.56 17.37 10.15
CA LEU A 10 29.30 17.94 11.27
C LEU A 10 30.72 18.33 10.83
N ASP A 11 31.43 17.45 10.13
CA ASP A 11 32.76 17.73 9.58
C ASP A 11 32.76 18.94 8.63
N VAL A 12 31.73 19.05 7.77
CA VAL A 12 31.57 20.20 6.87
C VAL A 12 31.31 21.49 7.66
N CYS A 13 30.46 21.47 8.68
CA CYS A 13 30.19 22.62 9.54
C CYS A 13 31.43 23.05 10.33
N VAL A 14 32.19 22.10 10.90
CA VAL A 14 33.43 22.37 11.61
C VAL A 14 34.48 22.98 10.68
N ALA A 15 34.62 22.46 9.46
CA ALA A 15 35.53 23.03 8.46
C ALA A 15 35.13 24.46 8.05
N ALA A 16 33.84 24.73 7.92
CA ALA A 16 33.32 26.07 7.64
C ALA A 16 33.57 27.04 8.80
N ALA A 17 33.34 26.62 10.04
CA ALA A 17 33.63 27.39 11.25
C ALA A 17 35.13 27.73 11.35
N MET A 18 36.00 26.74 11.13
CA MET A 18 37.45 26.91 11.14
C MET A 18 37.93 27.87 10.04
N THR A 19 37.30 27.85 8.87
CA THR A 19 37.60 28.80 7.79
C THR A 19 37.21 30.23 8.19
N SER A 20 36.06 30.42 8.83
CA SER A 20 35.64 31.73 9.36
C SER A 20 36.62 32.26 10.40
N ILE A 21 37.07 31.41 11.33
CA ILE A 21 38.06 31.77 12.35
C ILE A 21 39.42 32.12 11.72
N LYS A 22 39.86 31.37 10.71
CA LYS A 22 41.12 31.61 10.00
C LYS A 22 41.16 32.97 9.29
N ASN A 23 40.00 33.49 8.88
CA ASN A 23 39.88 34.79 8.20
C ASN A 23 39.76 35.98 9.17
N MET A 24 39.76 35.75 10.49
CA MET A 24 39.67 36.81 11.49
C MET A 24 41.02 37.51 11.71
N ASN A 25 40.96 38.79 12.09
CA ASN A 25 42.15 39.55 12.48
C ASN A 25 42.57 39.28 13.93
N TYR A 26 43.79 39.69 14.31
CA TYR A 26 44.36 39.44 15.64
C TYR A 26 43.46 39.91 16.81
N ASN A 27 42.78 41.05 16.65
CA ASN A 27 41.89 41.58 17.69
C ASN A 27 40.61 40.73 17.81
N GLN A 28 40.04 40.30 16.69
CA GLN A 28 38.86 39.43 16.65
C GLN A 28 39.16 38.04 17.24
N VAL A 29 40.34 37.48 16.95
CA VAL A 29 40.80 36.22 17.55
C VAL A 29 41.09 36.41 19.05
N GLY A 30 41.68 37.53 19.45
CA GLY A 30 41.86 37.85 20.88
C GLY A 30 40.53 37.96 21.63
N GLU A 31 39.49 38.49 20.99
CA GLU A 31 38.14 38.55 21.54
C GLU A 31 37.49 37.15 21.68
N LEU A 32 37.86 36.18 20.84
CA LEU A 32 37.46 34.77 20.97
C LEU A 32 38.15 34.05 22.15
N LEU A 33 39.20 34.61 22.74
CA LEU A 33 39.92 34.01 23.87
C LEU A 33 39.48 34.59 25.23
N ASN A 34 38.65 35.63 25.23
CA ASN A 34 38.15 36.29 26.43
C ASN A 34 36.83 35.67 26.91
N ASN A 35 36.37 36.03 28.12
CA ASN A 35 35.16 35.48 28.78
C ASN A 35 33.81 35.68 28.02
N GLY A 36 33.82 36.16 26.77
CA GLY A 36 32.67 36.24 25.86
C GLY A 36 32.81 35.36 24.60
N ALA A 37 33.75 34.42 24.62
CA ALA A 37 34.08 33.52 23.51
C ALA A 37 32.87 32.71 23.02
N GLU A 38 32.07 32.18 23.96
CA GLU A 38 30.94 31.29 23.65
C GLU A 38 29.91 31.96 22.73
N LYS A 39 29.48 33.17 23.06
CA LYS A 39 28.50 33.91 22.22
C LYS A 39 29.01 34.17 20.81
N LYS A 40 30.30 34.48 20.66
CA LYS A 40 30.89 34.71 19.34
C LYS A 40 31.04 33.42 18.54
N ILE A 41 31.32 32.30 19.21
CA ILE A 41 31.36 30.98 18.57
C ILE A 41 29.94 30.59 18.14
N ASP A 42 28.92 30.82 18.97
CA ASP A 42 27.52 30.62 18.61
C ASP A 42 27.13 31.46 17.39
N ASP A 43 27.50 32.75 17.36
CA ASP A 43 27.28 33.61 16.19
C ASP A 43 27.97 33.05 14.94
N ILE A 44 29.19 32.51 15.03
CA ILE A 44 29.88 31.88 13.90
C ILE A 44 29.09 30.65 13.43
N ILE A 45 28.61 29.82 14.35
CA ILE A 45 27.85 28.60 14.06
C ILE A 45 26.52 28.93 13.39
N ASP A 46 25.76 29.90 13.91
CA ASP A 46 24.48 30.34 13.35
C ASP A 46 24.62 30.94 11.95
N ASN A 47 25.79 31.46 11.62
CA ASN A 47 26.10 32.01 10.29
C ASN A 47 26.56 30.95 9.28
N ILE A 48 26.83 29.70 9.69
CA ILE A 48 27.13 28.60 8.77
C ILE A 48 25.89 28.30 7.93
N SER A 49 26.04 28.29 6.61
CA SER A 49 24.94 28.09 5.67
C SER A 49 24.12 26.84 5.97
N GLN A 50 24.78 25.74 6.26
CA GLN A 50 24.19 24.44 6.58
C GLN A 50 23.33 24.54 7.84
N VAL A 51 23.84 25.14 8.92
CA VAL A 51 23.09 25.32 10.18
C VAL A 51 21.87 26.21 9.96
N ARG A 52 22.03 27.29 9.19
CA ARG A 52 20.97 28.24 8.90
C ARG A 52 19.84 27.67 8.04
N THR A 53 20.13 26.72 7.14
CA THR A 53 19.10 26.11 6.27
C THR A 53 18.34 24.97 6.94
N LEU A 54 18.92 24.31 7.95
CA LEU A 54 18.30 23.18 8.65
C LEU A 54 16.87 23.45 9.16
N PRO A 55 16.54 24.60 9.79
CA PRO A 55 15.16 24.87 10.22
C PRO A 55 14.17 24.92 9.05
N THR A 56 14.57 25.51 7.92
CA THR A 56 13.74 25.60 6.71
C THR A 56 13.57 24.23 6.05
N GLU A 57 14.64 23.45 5.95
CA GLU A 57 14.60 22.08 5.42
C GLU A 57 13.72 21.19 6.28
N ARG A 58 13.82 21.31 7.61
CA ARG A 58 12.95 20.61 8.56
C ARG A 58 11.49 20.99 8.34
N GLU A 59 11.18 22.28 8.25
CA GLU A 59 9.80 22.73 8.05
C GLU A 59 9.25 22.25 6.71
N MET A 60 10.04 22.33 5.64
CA MET A 60 9.67 21.80 4.33
C MET A 60 9.39 20.30 4.38
N GLY A 61 10.23 19.52 5.08
CA GLY A 61 10.02 18.09 5.30
C GLY A 61 8.76 17.79 6.10
N LEU A 62 8.46 18.60 7.13
CA LEU A 62 7.23 18.47 7.92
C LEU A 62 5.97 18.77 7.08
N VAL A 63 6.01 19.83 6.28
CA VAL A 63 4.90 20.17 5.37
C VAL A 63 4.67 19.05 4.36
N GLN A 64 5.74 18.54 3.73
CA GLN A 64 5.64 17.43 2.78
C GLN A 64 5.07 16.17 3.44
N ASN A 65 5.58 15.80 4.62
CA ASN A 65 5.09 14.63 5.36
C ASN A 65 3.61 14.79 5.73
N LYS A 66 3.22 15.99 6.20
CA LYS A 66 1.83 16.30 6.53
C LYS A 66 0.92 16.17 5.31
N SER A 67 1.30 16.75 4.16
CA SER A 67 0.51 16.62 2.93
C SER A 67 0.40 15.17 2.46
N LEU A 68 1.46 14.37 2.58
CA LEU A 68 1.41 12.93 2.30
C LEU A 68 0.49 12.19 3.26
N ALA A 69 0.55 12.49 4.55
CA ALA A 69 -0.30 11.87 5.57
C ALA A 69 -1.78 12.22 5.33
N GLU A 70 -2.10 13.48 5.04
CA GLU A 70 -3.45 13.93 4.69
C GLU A 70 -3.96 13.24 3.42
N TRP A 71 -3.11 13.11 2.40
CA TRP A 71 -3.47 12.37 1.19
C TRP A 71 -3.73 10.89 1.49
N ASN A 72 -2.84 10.21 2.22
CA ASN A 72 -3.02 8.81 2.62
C ASN A 72 -4.33 8.59 3.38
N LEU A 73 -4.63 9.44 4.37
CA LEU A 73 -5.87 9.42 5.14
C LEU A 73 -7.10 9.63 4.23
N SER A 74 -6.99 10.45 3.18
CA SER A 74 -8.09 10.66 2.22
C SER A 74 -8.32 9.47 1.28
N GLN A 75 -7.29 8.65 1.04
CA GLN A 75 -7.40 7.47 0.17
C GLN A 75 -7.91 6.23 0.91
N GLU A 76 -7.57 6.09 2.19
CA GLU A 76 -8.03 4.98 3.03
C GLU A 76 -9.54 4.68 2.91
N PRO A 77 -10.47 5.64 3.08
CA PRO A 77 -11.89 5.35 2.98
C PRO A 77 -12.32 4.89 1.58
N LYS A 78 -11.67 5.40 0.53
CA LYS A 78 -11.97 4.99 -0.85
C LYS A 78 -11.53 3.56 -1.12
N ILE A 79 -10.36 3.19 -0.60
CA ILE A 79 -9.83 1.84 -0.71
C ILE A 79 -10.69 0.87 0.08
N GLU A 80 -11.10 1.22 1.30
CA GLU A 80 -11.97 0.37 2.12
C GLU A 80 -13.36 0.19 1.50
N GLU A 81 -13.94 1.24 0.92
CA GLU A 81 -15.20 1.11 0.19
C GLU A 81 -15.05 0.23 -1.06
N ALA A 82 -13.99 0.42 -1.85
CA ALA A 82 -13.72 -0.43 -3.02
C ALA A 82 -13.53 -1.91 -2.63
N LYS A 83 -12.81 -2.18 -1.53
CA LYS A 83 -12.65 -3.55 -0.98
C LYS A 83 -13.99 -4.14 -0.57
N ARG A 84 -14.86 -3.35 0.07
CA ARG A 84 -16.20 -3.79 0.49
C ARG A 84 -17.07 -4.13 -0.72
N GLN A 85 -17.10 -3.27 -1.72
CA GLN A 85 -17.84 -3.52 -2.97
C GLN A 85 -17.34 -4.77 -3.67
N LEU A 86 -16.01 -4.91 -3.83
CA LEU A 86 -15.40 -6.09 -4.43
C LEU A 86 -15.79 -7.37 -3.70
N ARG A 87 -15.78 -7.36 -2.37
CA ARG A 87 -16.19 -8.51 -1.56
C ARG A 87 -17.66 -8.86 -1.81
N SER A 88 -18.55 -7.87 -1.75
CA SER A 88 -20.00 -8.07 -1.96
C SER A 88 -20.28 -8.66 -3.34
N THR A 89 -19.70 -8.08 -4.40
CA THR A 89 -19.89 -8.58 -5.77
C THR A 89 -19.30 -9.98 -5.95
N TYR A 90 -18.18 -10.27 -5.29
CA TYR A 90 -17.60 -11.61 -5.33
C TYR A 90 -18.49 -12.64 -4.64
N GLU A 91 -19.01 -12.33 -3.45
CA GLU A 91 -19.94 -13.20 -2.72
C GLU A 91 -21.23 -13.47 -3.52
N GLU A 92 -21.78 -12.44 -4.16
CA GLU A 92 -22.92 -12.59 -5.08
C GLU A 92 -22.60 -13.47 -6.28
N ALA A 93 -21.43 -13.27 -6.91
CA ALA A 93 -21.02 -14.07 -8.06
C ALA A 93 -20.81 -15.55 -7.70
N VAL A 94 -20.26 -15.83 -6.52
CA VAL A 94 -20.11 -17.20 -6.01
C VAL A 94 -21.47 -17.85 -5.81
N LYS A 95 -22.41 -17.14 -5.16
CA LYS A 95 -23.77 -17.65 -4.95
C LYS A 95 -24.47 -17.96 -6.28
N ILE A 96 -24.42 -17.04 -7.24
CA ILE A 96 -25.02 -17.25 -8.57
C ILE A 96 -24.37 -18.45 -9.27
N LYS A 97 -23.04 -18.60 -9.16
CA LYS A 97 -22.34 -19.75 -9.73
C LYS A 97 -22.83 -21.07 -9.12
N GLU A 98 -23.01 -21.13 -7.82
CA GLU A 98 -23.55 -22.32 -7.13
C GLU A 98 -24.97 -22.63 -7.61
N GLU A 99 -25.86 -21.64 -7.67
CA GLU A 99 -27.22 -21.80 -8.21
C GLU A 99 -27.23 -22.30 -9.65
N VAL A 100 -26.34 -21.77 -10.51
CA VAL A 100 -26.19 -22.21 -11.91
C VAL A 100 -25.68 -23.65 -11.98
N MET A 101 -24.76 -24.05 -11.10
CA MET A 101 -24.27 -25.42 -11.04
C MET A 101 -25.37 -26.40 -10.63
N GLU A 102 -26.17 -26.06 -9.61
CA GLU A 102 -27.30 -26.88 -9.18
C GLU A 102 -28.37 -27.02 -10.28
N LEU A 103 -28.68 -25.91 -10.97
CA LEU A 103 -29.63 -25.93 -12.09
C LEU A 103 -29.10 -26.79 -13.25
N LYS A 104 -27.80 -26.73 -13.52
CA LYS A 104 -27.16 -27.56 -14.54
C LYS A 104 -27.22 -29.05 -14.18
N GLU A 105 -26.98 -29.42 -12.92
CA GLU A 105 -27.11 -30.81 -12.47
C GLU A 105 -28.54 -31.33 -12.61
N LYS A 106 -29.53 -30.55 -12.18
CA LYS A 106 -30.96 -30.88 -12.36
C LYS A 106 -31.35 -31.02 -13.84
N LEU A 107 -30.81 -30.16 -14.70
CA LEU A 107 -31.06 -30.23 -16.14
C LEU A 107 -30.44 -31.50 -16.74
N ASN A 108 -29.21 -31.84 -16.33
CA ASN A 108 -28.55 -33.05 -16.79
C ASN A 108 -29.32 -34.30 -16.37
N SER A 109 -29.77 -34.41 -15.11
CA SER A 109 -30.55 -35.56 -14.65
C SER A 109 -31.86 -35.72 -15.42
N LEU A 110 -32.57 -34.61 -15.67
CA LEU A 110 -33.81 -34.64 -16.46
C LEU A 110 -33.55 -35.01 -17.92
N SER A 111 -32.42 -34.56 -18.47
CA SER A 111 -32.01 -34.90 -19.83
C SER A 111 -31.63 -36.38 -19.97
N GLU A 112 -31.03 -36.98 -18.95
CA GLU A 112 -30.70 -38.41 -18.91
C GLU A 112 -31.98 -39.26 -18.78
N GLU A 113 -32.90 -38.88 -17.89
CA GLU A 113 -34.20 -39.55 -17.74
C GLU A 113 -35.02 -39.51 -19.04
N ARG A 114 -35.04 -38.36 -19.71
CA ARG A 114 -35.76 -38.16 -20.98
C ARG A 114 -34.92 -38.46 -22.21
N SER A 115 -33.74 -39.07 -22.04
CA SER A 115 -32.91 -39.40 -23.19
C SER A 115 -33.66 -40.36 -24.11
N LEU A 116 -33.37 -40.25 -25.41
CA LEU A 116 -33.95 -41.13 -26.43
C LEU A 116 -33.67 -42.60 -26.13
N ASP A 117 -32.48 -42.89 -25.59
CA ASP A 117 -32.08 -44.24 -25.19
C ASP A 117 -32.93 -44.75 -24.02
N THR A 118 -33.12 -43.95 -22.96
CA THR A 118 -34.00 -44.31 -21.83
C THR A 118 -35.45 -44.50 -22.29
N SER A 119 -35.95 -43.60 -23.14
CA SER A 119 -37.33 -43.68 -23.67
C SER A 119 -37.53 -44.91 -24.57
N SER A 120 -36.54 -45.24 -25.40
CA SER A 120 -36.57 -46.44 -26.24
C SER A 120 -36.53 -47.71 -25.40
N ALA A 121 -35.66 -47.77 -24.39
CA ALA A 121 -35.57 -48.91 -23.48
C ALA A 121 -36.89 -49.14 -22.73
N LEU A 122 -37.52 -48.07 -22.23
CA LEU A 122 -38.83 -48.14 -21.56
C LEU A 122 -39.93 -48.63 -22.51
N LEU A 123 -39.99 -48.12 -23.75
CA LEU A 123 -40.96 -48.56 -24.75
C LEU A 123 -40.77 -50.03 -25.12
N GLN A 124 -39.53 -50.47 -25.29
CA GLN A 124 -39.21 -51.85 -25.62
C GLN A 124 -39.59 -52.80 -24.47
N ALA A 125 -39.32 -52.42 -23.22
CA ALA A 125 -39.74 -53.17 -22.04
C ALA A 125 -41.28 -53.26 -21.92
N ALA A 126 -41.99 -52.16 -22.20
CA ALA A 126 -43.45 -52.13 -22.19
C ALA A 126 -44.05 -53.02 -23.31
N ALA A 127 -43.49 -52.97 -24.52
CA ALA A 127 -43.91 -53.82 -25.63
C ALA A 127 -43.70 -55.30 -25.29
N GLN A 128 -42.53 -55.66 -24.75
CA GLN A 128 -42.24 -57.04 -24.36
C GLN A 128 -43.17 -57.53 -23.25
N SER A 129 -43.46 -56.70 -22.25
CA SER A 129 -44.41 -57.07 -21.18
C SER A 129 -45.83 -57.30 -21.72
N ALA A 130 -46.26 -56.53 -22.72
CA ALA A 130 -47.56 -56.69 -23.34
C ALA A 130 -47.65 -57.96 -24.21
N ASP A 131 -46.57 -58.30 -24.92
CA ASP A 131 -46.46 -59.58 -25.64
C ASP A 131 -46.50 -60.76 -24.65
N ASP A 132 -45.74 -60.69 -23.55
CA ASP A 132 -45.73 -61.71 -22.49
C ASP A 132 -47.12 -61.87 -21.83
N GLU A 133 -47.86 -60.78 -21.56
CA GLU A 133 -49.24 -60.84 -21.04
C GLU A 133 -50.25 -61.40 -22.05
N SER A 134 -50.01 -61.23 -23.35
CA SER A 134 -50.87 -61.77 -24.41
C SER A 134 -50.68 -63.28 -24.63
N GLU A 135 -49.54 -63.85 -24.22
CA GLU A 135 -49.25 -65.28 -24.35
C GLU A 135 -49.82 -66.13 -23.19
N VAL A 136 -50.44 -65.49 -22.17
CA VAL A 136 -51.09 -66.13 -21.00
C VAL A 136 -52.60 -66.24 -21.18
#